data_AF-A0A2Z2MF12-F1
#
_entry.id   AF-A0A2Z2MF12-F1
#
_cell.length_a   1.000
_cell.length_b   1.000
_cell.length_c   1.000
_cell.angle_alpha   90.00
_cell.angle_beta   90.00
_cell.angle_gamma   90.00
#
_symmetry.space_group_name_H-M   'P 1'
#
loop_
_entity.id
_entity.type
_entity.pdbx_description
1 polymer ?
#
loop_
_entity_poly.entity_id
_entity_poly.type
_entity_poly.pdbx_seq_one_letter_code
_entity_poly.pdbx_strand_id
1 'polypeptide(L)'
;MKLTIKPQKGLGKIEIELSAELWSEIKGLSERYGVPAEKVVEIALTGEFRKQEGDLEELEKKVGELEGKVWKLEKEYAPLRFKAYGLSEDNKILAIELSGLIAENNQLRRFLKLPLRRDPELRKLISYYMR
;
A
#
# COMPACT_ATOMS: atom_id res chain seq x y z
N MET A 1 4.26 38.55 22.92
CA MET A 1 5.02 37.34 23.33
C MET A 1 6.44 37.44 22.80
N LYS A 2 7.43 36.84 23.49
CA LYS A 2 8.85 36.89 23.11
C LYS A 2 9.23 35.65 22.29
N LEU A 3 9.74 35.85 21.08
CA LEU A 3 10.33 34.79 20.25
C LEU A 3 11.85 35.02 20.16
N THR A 4 12.63 34.00 20.47
CA THR A 4 14.10 34.05 20.43
C THR A 4 14.60 33.25 19.24
N ILE A 5 15.05 33.93 18.18
CA ILE A 5 15.63 33.27 17.00
C ILE A 5 17.15 33.19 17.18
N LYS A 6 17.72 32.00 16.96
CA LYS A 6 19.17 31.78 16.89
C LYS A 6 19.60 31.68 15.42
N PRO A 7 20.41 32.62 14.90
CA PRO A 7 20.91 32.54 13.53
C PRO A 7 21.98 31.45 13.38
N GLN A 8 22.12 30.90 12.17
CA GLN A 8 23.13 29.87 11.85
C GLN A 8 24.57 30.41 11.75
N LYS A 9 24.76 31.73 11.58
CA LYS A 9 26.08 32.41 11.62
C LYS A 9 25.98 33.75 12.36
N GLY A 10 26.89 33.99 13.32
CA GLY A 10 26.95 35.21 14.15
C GLY A 10 26.48 35.01 15.61
N LEU A 11 26.94 35.86 16.53
CA LEU A 11 26.70 35.79 17.99
C LEU A 11 25.55 36.70 18.47
N GLY A 12 24.40 36.70 17.78
CA GLY A 12 23.24 37.50 18.17
C GLY A 12 22.01 36.63 18.41
N LYS A 13 21.53 36.54 19.66
CA LYS A 13 20.14 36.13 19.91
C LYS A 13 19.25 37.30 19.49
N ILE A 14 18.35 37.08 18.52
CA ILE A 14 17.37 38.11 18.15
C ILE A 14 16.11 37.85 18.97
N GLU A 15 15.85 38.74 19.92
CA GLU A 15 14.61 38.74 20.71
C GLU A 15 13.63 39.71 20.07
N ILE A 16 12.49 39.19 19.62
CA ILE A 16 11.44 40.00 18.99
C ILE A 16 10.20 39.91 19.86
N GLU A 17 9.64 41.06 20.21
CA GLU A 17 8.32 41.16 20.82
C GLU A 17 7.26 41.23 19.72
N LEU A 18 6.47 40.17 19.61
CA LEU A 18 5.36 40.08 18.68
C LEU A 18 4.04 40.33 19.41
N SER A 19 3.08 40.97 18.73
CA SER A 19 1.72 41.12 19.24
C SER A 19 1.06 39.74 19.41
N ALA A 20 0.07 39.64 20.30
CA ALA A 20 -0.63 38.39 20.56
C ALA A 20 -1.38 37.87 19.32
N GLU A 21 -1.89 38.78 18.50
CA GLU A 21 -2.57 38.48 17.23
C GLU A 21 -1.63 37.82 16.22
N LEU A 22 -0.47 38.44 15.97
CA LEU A 22 0.54 37.93 15.03
C LEU A 22 1.12 36.59 15.48
N TRP A 23 1.27 36.40 16.79
CA TRP A 23 1.70 35.12 17.35
C TRP A 23 0.69 33.99 17.09
N SER A 24 -0.61 34.30 17.21
CA SER A 24 -1.69 33.35 16.94
C SER A 24 -1.69 32.91 15.48
N GLU A 25 -1.49 33.83 14.54
CA GLU A 25 -1.38 33.52 13.11
C GLU A 25 -0.17 32.64 12.79
N ILE A 26 1.00 32.98 13.34
CA ILE A 26 2.23 32.17 13.17
C ILE A 26 2.02 30.75 13.70
N LYS A 27 1.35 30.62 14.85
CA LYS A 27 1.05 29.31 15.44
C LYS A 27 0.06 28.52 14.58
N GLY A 28 -0.97 29.16 14.03
CA GLY A 28 -1.90 28.52 13.10
C GLY A 28 -1.21 28.00 11.83
N LEU A 29 -0.27 28.77 11.27
CA LEU A 29 0.56 28.32 10.15
C LEU A 29 1.50 27.17 10.55
N SER A 30 2.11 27.26 11.73
CA SER A 30 2.98 26.22 12.28
C SER A 30 2.26 24.88 12.39
N GLU A 31 1.03 24.89 12.93
CA GLU A 31 0.20 23.68 13.07
C GLU A 31 -0.27 23.16 11.71
N ARG A 32 -0.73 24.04 10.82
CA ARG A 32 -1.25 23.66 9.50
C ARG A 32 -0.20 22.98 8.61
N TYR A 33 1.05 23.44 8.69
CA TYR A 33 2.13 22.94 7.83
C TYR A 33 3.12 22.03 8.56
N GLY A 34 2.94 21.80 9.87
CA GLY A 34 3.82 20.94 10.68
C GLY A 34 5.25 21.46 10.81
N VAL A 35 5.44 22.78 10.79
CA VAL A 35 6.76 23.45 10.78
C VAL A 35 6.92 24.29 12.04
N PRO A 36 8.09 24.33 12.71
CA PRO A 36 8.30 25.18 13.88
C PRO A 36 7.99 26.66 13.60
N ALA A 37 7.37 27.34 14.57
CA ALA A 37 7.03 28.77 14.46
C ALA A 37 8.23 29.65 14.09
N GLU A 38 9.42 29.33 14.60
CA GLU A 38 10.67 30.02 14.27
C GLU A 38 10.99 29.96 12.78
N LYS A 39 10.74 28.81 12.16
CA LYS A 39 10.99 28.55 10.75
C LYS A 39 9.93 29.20 9.85
N VAL A 40 8.69 29.34 10.34
CA VAL A 40 7.66 30.15 9.67
C VAL A 40 8.10 31.62 9.60
N VAL A 41 8.63 32.16 10.71
CA VAL A 41 9.16 33.53 10.77
C VAL A 41 10.40 33.67 9.90
N GLU A 42 11.32 32.69 9.92
CA GLU A 42 12.50 32.68 9.06
C GLU A 42 12.13 32.73 7.58
N ILE A 43 11.21 31.88 7.11
CA ILE A 43 10.74 31.87 5.71
C ILE A 43 10.05 33.19 5.33
N ALA A 44 9.24 33.75 6.24
CA ALA A 44 8.58 35.03 6.01
C ALA A 44 9.58 36.19 5.88
N LEU A 45 10.69 36.15 6.63
CA LEU A 45 11.74 37.18 6.60
C LEU A 45 12.71 37.01 5.42
N THR A 46 13.07 35.78 5.06
CA THR A 46 13.99 35.52 3.94
C THR A 46 13.30 35.64 2.58
N GLY A 47 11.96 35.55 2.55
CA GLY A 47 11.21 35.56 1.30
C GLY A 47 11.48 34.33 0.43
N GLU A 48 12.16 33.30 0.96
CA GLU A 48 12.45 32.04 0.28
C GLU A 48 11.21 31.13 0.24
N PHE A 49 10.12 31.64 -0.32
CA PHE A 49 9.05 30.77 -0.76
C PHE A 49 9.59 30.01 -1.98
N ARG A 50 9.69 28.68 -1.88
CA ARG A 50 9.90 27.84 -3.06
C ARG A 50 8.83 28.21 -4.08
N LYS A 51 9.22 28.86 -5.17
CA LYS A 51 8.34 29.02 -6.32
C LYS A 51 7.98 27.63 -6.78
N GLN A 52 6.68 27.38 -7.00
CA GLN A 52 6.22 26.11 -7.53
C GLN A 52 6.88 25.91 -8.90
N GLU A 53 7.80 24.94 -8.99
CA GLU A 53 8.32 24.47 -10.26
C GLU A 53 7.31 23.47 -10.83
N GLY A 54 6.47 23.94 -11.74
CA GLY A 54 5.50 23.13 -12.46
C GLY A 54 4.05 23.56 -12.30
N ASP A 55 3.23 23.17 -13.26
CA ASP A 55 1.79 23.41 -13.27
C ASP A 55 1.09 22.38 -12.36
N LEU A 56 0.89 22.75 -11.09
CA LEU A 56 0.20 21.92 -10.10
C LEU A 56 -1.18 21.46 -10.59
N GLU A 57 -1.87 22.31 -11.35
CA GLU A 57 -3.21 22.00 -11.85
C GLU A 57 -3.15 20.86 -12.89
N GLU A 58 -2.11 20.84 -13.72
CA GLU A 58 -1.88 19.75 -14.67
C GLU A 58 -1.51 18.43 -13.96
N LEU A 59 -0.73 18.52 -12.88
CA LEU A 59 -0.39 17.36 -12.04
C LEU A 59 -1.62 16.79 -11.33
N GLU A 60 -2.46 17.62 -10.74
CA GLU A 60 -3.71 17.19 -10.10
C GLU A 60 -4.66 16.51 -11.10
N LYS A 61 -4.79 17.05 -12.31
CA LYS A 61 -5.57 16.41 -13.39
C LYS A 61 -5.03 15.03 -13.76
N LYS A 62 -3.70 14.91 -13.94
CA LYS A 62 -3.06 13.62 -14.26
C LYS A 62 -3.26 12.59 -13.14
N VAL A 63 -3.18 13.00 -11.88
CA VAL A 63 -3.44 12.13 -10.74
C VAL A 63 -4.89 11.64 -10.76
N GLY A 64 -5.86 12.54 -10.97
CA GLY A 64 -7.28 12.15 -11.05
C GLY A 64 -7.58 11.19 -12.21
N GLU A 65 -6.94 11.37 -13.36
CA GLU A 65 -7.05 10.42 -14.48
C GLU A 65 -6.48 9.04 -14.14
N LEU A 66 -5.35 9.00 -13.45
CA LEU A 66 -4.72 7.74 -13.02
C LEU A 66 -5.57 7.01 -11.98
N GLU A 67 -6.12 7.72 -10.99
CA GLU A 67 -7.05 7.15 -10.02
C GLU A 67 -8.27 6.54 -10.72
N GLY A 68 -8.85 7.24 -11.70
CA GLY A 68 -9.96 6.72 -12.50
C GLY A 68 -9.61 5.45 -13.29
N LYS A 69 -8.39 5.36 -13.83
CA LYS A 69 -7.90 4.15 -14.53
C LYS A 69 -7.70 2.98 -13.57
N VAL A 70 -7.09 3.23 -12.41
CA VAL A 70 -6.89 2.21 -11.36
C VAL A 70 -8.23 1.65 -10.92
N TRP A 71 -9.20 2.51 -10.64
CA TRP A 71 -10.53 2.08 -10.18
C TRP A 71 -11.26 1.20 -11.21
N LYS A 72 -11.16 1.53 -12.50
CA LYS A 72 -11.71 0.70 -13.58
C LYS A 72 -11.03 -0.67 -13.64
N LEU A 73 -9.70 -0.69 -13.56
CA LEU A 73 -8.93 -1.94 -13.55
C LEU A 73 -9.28 -2.80 -12.34
N GLU A 74 -9.40 -2.22 -11.15
CA GLU A 74 -9.82 -2.96 -9.94
C GLU A 74 -11.20 -3.57 -10.11
N LYS A 75 -12.15 -2.82 -10.69
CA LYS A 75 -13.50 -3.31 -10.94
C LYS A 75 -13.52 -4.49 -11.91
N GLU A 76 -12.68 -4.49 -12.94
CA GLU A 76 -12.55 -5.59 -13.90
C GLU A 76 -11.80 -6.79 -13.30
N TYR A 77 -10.79 -6.53 -12.48
CA TYR A 77 -9.92 -7.57 -11.92
C TYR A 77 -10.55 -8.28 -10.71
N ALA A 78 -11.37 -7.60 -9.90
CA ALA A 78 -11.95 -8.17 -8.69
C ALA A 78 -12.78 -9.46 -8.94
N PRO A 79 -13.67 -9.51 -9.95
CA PRO A 79 -14.39 -10.74 -10.29
C PRO A 79 -13.47 -11.88 -10.76
N LEU A 80 -12.41 -11.56 -11.51
CA LEU A 80 -11.43 -12.55 -11.97
C LEU A 80 -10.66 -13.13 -10.80
N ARG A 81 -10.23 -12.29 -9.87
CA ARG A 81 -9.55 -12.70 -8.64
C ARG A 81 -10.44 -13.61 -7.79
N PHE A 82 -11.72 -13.26 -7.63
CA PHE A 82 -12.68 -14.07 -6.88
C PHE A 82 -12.88 -15.44 -7.55
N LYS A 83 -13.11 -15.48 -8.86
CA LYS A 83 -13.26 -16.73 -9.61
C LYS A 83 -12.01 -17.60 -9.55
N ALA A 84 -10.83 -17.02 -9.71
CA ALA A 84 -9.57 -17.74 -9.64
C ALA A 84 -9.33 -18.35 -8.25
N TYR A 85 -9.69 -17.62 -7.19
CA TYR A 85 -9.61 -18.11 -5.82
C TYR A 85 -10.57 -19.29 -5.59
N GLY A 86 -11.84 -19.16 -5.98
CA GLY A 86 -12.82 -20.24 -5.87
C GLY A 86 -12.40 -21.50 -6.63
N LEU A 87 -11.98 -21.36 -7.90
CA LEU A 87 -11.46 -22.48 -8.68
C LEU A 87 -10.24 -23.14 -8.03
N SER A 88 -9.37 -22.37 -7.37
CA SER A 88 -8.23 -22.92 -6.67
C SER A 88 -8.63 -23.73 -5.43
N GLU A 89 -9.61 -23.24 -4.66
CA GLU A 89 -10.15 -23.98 -3.51
C GLU A 89 -10.86 -25.26 -3.95
N ASP A 90 -11.72 -25.18 -4.97
CA ASP A 90 -12.43 -26.34 -5.52
C ASP A 90 -11.45 -27.42 -6.02
N ASN A 91 -10.40 -27.01 -6.74
CA ASN A 91 -9.36 -27.93 -7.21
C ASN A 91 -8.58 -28.58 -6.06
N LYS A 92 -8.39 -27.86 -4.95
CA LYS A 92 -7.74 -28.42 -3.75
C LYS A 92 -8.63 -29.47 -3.09
N ILE A 93 -9.93 -29.20 -2.96
CA ILE A 93 -10.90 -30.19 -2.45
C ILE A 93 -10.91 -31.44 -3.35
N LEU A 94 -10.99 -31.24 -4.66
CA LEU A 94 -10.97 -32.35 -5.62
C LEU A 94 -9.68 -33.18 -5.52
N ALA A 95 -8.52 -32.54 -5.31
CA ALA A 95 -7.26 -33.25 -5.11
C ALA A 95 -7.24 -34.10 -3.83
N ILE A 96 -7.88 -33.64 -2.75
CA ILE A 96 -8.05 -34.39 -1.50
C ILE A 96 -8.94 -35.63 -1.77
N GLU A 97 -10.09 -35.43 -2.40
CA GLU A 97 -11.04 -36.52 -2.71
C GLU A 97 -10.40 -37.58 -3.60
N LEU A 98 -9.73 -37.16 -4.68
CA LEU A 98 -9.01 -38.07 -5.57
C LEU A 98 -7.90 -38.83 -4.84
N SER A 99 -7.20 -38.21 -3.90
CA SER A 99 -6.20 -38.89 -3.08
C SER A 99 -6.82 -40.01 -2.24
N GLY A 100 -7.98 -39.76 -1.63
CA GLY A 100 -8.76 -40.75 -0.88
C GLY A 100 -9.20 -41.91 -1.76
N LEU A 101 -9.84 -41.61 -2.89
CA LEU A 101 -10.31 -42.63 -3.85
C LEU A 101 -9.16 -43.48 -4.42
N ILE A 102 -7.99 -42.88 -4.68
CA ILE A 102 -6.80 -43.62 -5.10
C ILE A 102 -6.32 -44.56 -3.99
N ALA A 103 -6.34 -44.12 -2.73
CA ALA A 103 -5.96 -44.97 -1.60
C ALA A 103 -6.90 -46.17 -1.46
N GLU A 104 -8.22 -45.93 -1.51
CA GLU A 104 -9.25 -46.97 -1.47
C GLU A 104 -9.13 -47.96 -2.64
N ASN A 105 -8.95 -47.46 -3.86
CA ASN A 105 -8.78 -48.31 -5.04
C ASN A 105 -7.52 -49.19 -4.92
N ASN A 106 -6.42 -48.63 -4.41
CA ASN A 106 -5.19 -49.38 -4.18
C ASN A 106 -5.38 -50.47 -3.12
N GLN A 107 -6.14 -50.19 -2.06
CA GLN A 107 -6.48 -51.19 -1.04
C GLN A 107 -7.34 -52.32 -1.62
N LEU A 108 -8.38 -52.00 -2.39
CA LEU A 108 -9.21 -52.97 -3.08
C LEU A 108 -8.42 -53.83 -4.07
N ARG A 109 -7.53 -53.21 -4.86
CA ARG A 109 -6.65 -53.95 -5.78
C ARG A 109 -5.73 -54.92 -5.06
N ARG A 110 -5.16 -54.52 -3.92
CA ARG A 110 -4.35 -55.43 -3.08
C ARG A 110 -5.18 -56.61 -2.57
N PHE A 111 -6.39 -56.35 -2.09
CA PHE A 111 -7.31 -57.39 -1.63
C PHE A 111 -7.64 -58.40 -2.75
N LEU A 112 -7.89 -57.90 -3.95
CA LEU A 112 -8.18 -58.71 -5.14
C LEU A 112 -6.93 -59.30 -5.83
N LYS A 113 -5.72 -59.07 -5.29
CA LYS A 113 -4.43 -59.46 -5.90
C LYS A 113 -4.24 -58.92 -7.33
N LEU A 114 -4.84 -57.77 -7.62
CA LEU A 114 -4.69 -57.07 -8.89
C LEU A 114 -3.47 -56.13 -8.86
N PRO A 115 -2.82 -55.89 -10.01
CA PRO A 115 -1.71 -54.94 -10.08
C PRO A 115 -2.17 -53.53 -9.73
N LEU A 116 -1.31 -52.77 -9.05
CA LEU A 116 -1.58 -51.37 -8.71
C LEU A 116 -1.50 -50.49 -9.97
N ARG A 117 -2.49 -49.63 -10.18
CA ARG A 117 -2.45 -48.63 -11.25
C ARG A 117 -1.72 -47.40 -10.73
N ARG A 118 -0.61 -47.04 -11.37
CA ARG A 118 0.14 -45.84 -11.06
C ARG A 118 -0.01 -44.88 -12.22
N ASP A 119 -0.68 -43.76 -11.95
CA ASP A 119 -0.76 -42.64 -12.87
C ASP A 119 0.12 -41.50 -12.31
N PRO A 120 1.36 -41.33 -12.82
CA PRO A 120 2.28 -40.32 -12.34
C PRO A 120 1.84 -38.89 -12.67
N GLU A 121 1.11 -38.69 -13.77
CA GLU A 121 0.60 -37.37 -14.16
C GLU A 121 -0.50 -36.92 -13.22
N LEU A 122 -1.46 -37.81 -12.94
CA LEU A 122 -2.51 -37.56 -11.95
C LEU A 122 -1.92 -37.26 -10.57
N ARG A 123 -0.92 -38.02 -10.13
CA ARG A 123 -0.23 -37.78 -8.85
C ARG A 123 0.46 -36.43 -8.81
N LYS A 124 1.05 -35.99 -9.94
CA LYS A 124 1.69 -34.68 -10.05
C LYS A 124 0.68 -33.54 -9.94
N LEU A 125 -0.47 -33.66 -10.61
CA LEU A 125 -1.58 -32.70 -10.52
C LEU A 125 -2.16 -32.60 -9.11
N ILE A 126 -2.45 -33.75 -8.48
CA ILE A 126 -2.90 -33.80 -7.08
C ILE A 126 -1.87 -33.13 -6.17
N SER A 127 -0.58 -33.46 -6.32
CA SER A 127 0.48 -32.89 -5.47
C SER A 127 0.64 -31.38 -5.65
N TYR A 128 0.31 -30.84 -6.82
CA TYR A 128 0.35 -29.40 -7.09
C TYR A 128 -0.69 -28.65 -6.27
N TYR A 129 -1.93 -29.17 -6.20
CA TYR A 129 -3.03 -28.54 -5.45
C TYR A 129 -3.03 -28.85 -3.94
N MET A 130 -2.22 -29.82 -3.51
CA MET A 130 -2.07 -30.18 -2.09
C MET A 130 -0.97 -29.39 -1.35
N ARG A 131 -0.13 -28.63 -2.07
CA ARG A 131 0.85 -27.71 -1.46
C ARG A 131 0.19 -26.42 -0.98
#